data_AF-A0AA91GPH6-F1
#
_entry.id   AF-A0AA91GPH6-F1
#
_cell.length_a   1.000
_cell.length_b   1.000
_cell.length_c   1.000
_cell.angle_alpha   90.00
_cell.angle_beta   90.00
_cell.angle_gamma   90.00
#
_symmetry.space_group_name_H-M   'P 1'
#
loop_
_entity.id
_entity.type
_entity.pdbx_description
1 polymer ?
#
loop_
_entity_poly.entity_id
_entity_poly.type
_entity_poly.pdbx_seq_one_letter_code
_entity_poly.pdbx_strand_id
1 'polypeptide(L)'
;MSNFRTWLAEKSLEERELFLGKAPRLWLEGRQLNKVCRLLTDFDFIEAKINHPKFGVQALIEDYDLIDDTEFLTHLEYDAQTVKALKLIQGALRLSVHILNEDKTQLAGQLSGRLLYFNAPEIQRLLQQIPQTKTTCLRTLAASLTPPGGALVRTLSGHSDWVNAVAVTPDSKYVISGSRDSTLKVWDLHSGEVKFTL
;
A
#
# COMPACT_ATOMS: atom_id res chain seq x y z
N MET A 1 -22.43 -1.39 1.61
CA MET A 1 -21.65 -2.09 2.65
C MET A 1 -21.23 -3.41 2.04
N SER A 2 -19.93 -3.70 1.93
CA SER A 2 -19.47 -4.93 1.29
C SER A 2 -19.85 -6.15 2.13
N ASN A 3 -20.05 -7.31 1.50
CA ASN A 3 -20.19 -8.59 2.21
C ASN A 3 -18.94 -8.94 3.04
N PHE A 4 -17.80 -8.29 2.78
CA PHE A 4 -16.52 -8.59 3.39
C PHE A 4 -16.40 -8.09 4.83
N ARG A 5 -16.90 -6.87 5.14
CA ARG A 5 -16.94 -6.38 6.54
C ARG A 5 -17.75 -7.30 7.45
N THR A 6 -18.93 -7.70 6.98
CA THR A 6 -19.82 -8.59 7.73
C THR A 6 -19.18 -9.97 7.92
N TRP A 7 -18.60 -10.52 6.85
CA TRP A 7 -17.88 -11.79 6.92
C TRP A 7 -16.68 -11.73 7.89
N LEU A 8 -15.87 -10.66 7.85
CA LEU A 8 -14.77 -10.48 8.79
C LEU A 8 -15.30 -10.47 10.22
N ALA A 9 -16.37 -9.73 10.51
CA ALA A 9 -16.94 -9.60 11.84
C ALA A 9 -17.38 -10.94 12.45
N GLU A 10 -17.83 -11.89 11.63
CA GLU A 10 -18.27 -13.22 12.05
C GLU A 10 -17.13 -14.21 12.30
N LYS A 11 -15.91 -13.91 11.85
CA LYS A 11 -14.74 -14.80 11.95
C LYS A 11 -13.95 -14.62 13.24
N SER A 12 -13.35 -15.70 13.71
CA SER A 12 -12.38 -15.67 14.83
C SER A 12 -11.11 -14.89 14.44
N LEU A 13 -10.35 -14.44 15.44
CA LEU A 13 -9.11 -13.69 15.21
C LEU A 13 -8.09 -14.53 14.40
N GLU A 14 -7.98 -15.82 14.69
CA GLU A 14 -7.08 -16.75 13.99
C GLU A 14 -7.47 -16.96 12.52
N GLU A 15 -8.76 -17.10 12.22
CA GLU A 15 -9.25 -17.21 10.84
C GLU A 15 -8.99 -15.92 10.05
N ARG A 16 -9.21 -14.75 10.67
CA ARG A 16 -8.90 -13.46 10.05
C ARG A 16 -7.41 -13.33 9.76
N GLU A 17 -6.57 -13.68 10.73
CA GLU A 17 -5.12 -13.67 10.59
C GLU A 17 -4.64 -14.56 9.44
N LEU A 18 -5.14 -15.80 9.40
CA LEU A 18 -4.80 -16.76 8.35
C LEU A 18 -5.21 -16.23 6.98
N PHE A 19 -6.42 -15.67 6.89
CA PHE A 19 -6.93 -15.12 5.64
C PHE A 19 -6.11 -13.91 5.17
N LEU A 20 -5.94 -12.89 6.03
CA LEU A 20 -5.20 -11.67 5.70
C LEU A 20 -3.73 -11.95 5.37
N GLY A 21 -3.12 -12.96 6.00
CA GLY A 21 -1.72 -13.30 5.79
C GLY A 21 -1.44 -14.22 4.60
N LYS A 22 -2.34 -15.17 4.28
CA LYS A 22 -2.05 -16.24 3.30
C LYS A 22 -2.93 -16.21 2.06
N ALA A 23 -4.11 -15.60 2.10
CA ALA A 23 -5.06 -15.68 0.98
C ALA A 23 -4.49 -15.14 -0.35
N PRO A 24 -3.81 -13.97 -0.40
CA PRO A 24 -3.25 -13.46 -1.65
C PRO A 24 -2.29 -14.45 -2.31
N ARG A 25 -1.35 -15.00 -1.53
CA ARG A 25 -0.35 -15.96 -2.01
C ARG A 25 -0.97 -17.30 -2.43
N LEU A 26 -1.83 -17.89 -1.59
CA LEU A 26 -2.46 -19.18 -1.89
C LEU A 26 -3.33 -19.13 -3.14
N TRP A 27 -4.05 -18.02 -3.35
CA TRP A 27 -4.86 -17.83 -4.55
C TRP A 27 -4.02 -17.59 -5.79
N LEU A 28 -2.88 -16.90 -5.65
CA LEU A 28 -1.94 -16.73 -6.75
C LEU A 28 -1.32 -18.08 -7.17
N GLU A 29 -0.86 -18.89 -6.21
CA GLU A 29 -0.35 -20.25 -6.44
C GLU A 29 -1.41 -21.15 -7.11
N GLY A 30 -2.67 -21.00 -6.69
CA GLY A 30 -3.82 -21.67 -7.30
C GLY A 30 -4.29 -21.07 -8.64
N ARG A 31 -3.55 -20.11 -9.23
CA ARG A 31 -3.88 -19.37 -10.46
C ARG A 31 -5.26 -18.67 -10.44
N GLN A 32 -5.75 -18.31 -9.26
CA GLN A 32 -7.02 -17.61 -9.06
C GLN A 32 -6.84 -16.08 -9.12
N LEU A 33 -6.24 -15.58 -10.21
CA LEU A 33 -5.85 -14.18 -10.37
C LEU A 33 -7.01 -13.20 -10.20
N ASN A 34 -8.19 -13.52 -10.73
CA ASN A 34 -9.39 -12.70 -10.58
C ASN A 34 -9.80 -12.50 -9.12
N LYS A 35 -9.57 -13.49 -8.25
CA LYS A 35 -9.87 -13.36 -6.82
C LYS A 35 -8.85 -12.47 -6.12
N VAL A 36 -7.57 -12.62 -6.44
CA VAL A 36 -6.49 -11.79 -5.88
C VAL A 36 -6.70 -10.33 -6.30
N CYS A 37 -6.96 -10.05 -7.58
CA CYS A 37 -7.20 -8.70 -8.06
C CYS A 37 -8.42 -8.07 -7.37
N ARG A 38 -9.54 -8.80 -7.28
CA ARG A 38 -10.73 -8.33 -6.56
C ARG A 38 -10.42 -8.01 -5.10
N LEU A 39 -9.68 -8.89 -4.42
CA LEU A 39 -9.29 -8.72 -3.02
C LEU A 39 -8.40 -7.49 -2.82
N LEU A 40 -7.40 -7.30 -3.68
CA LEU A 40 -6.48 -6.17 -3.59
C LEU A 40 -7.18 -4.85 -3.95
N THR A 41 -8.25 -4.87 -4.74
CA THR A 41 -9.10 -3.69 -5.01
C THR A 41 -10.24 -3.50 -4.01
N ASP A 42 -10.34 -4.33 -2.97
CA ASP A 42 -11.37 -4.24 -1.94
C ASP A 42 -10.89 -3.34 -0.79
N PHE A 43 -11.58 -2.23 -0.57
CA PHE A 43 -11.19 -1.25 0.45
C PHE A 43 -11.22 -1.85 1.85
N ASP A 44 -12.18 -2.74 2.12
CA ASP A 44 -12.36 -3.32 3.45
C ASP A 44 -11.27 -4.34 3.76
N PHE A 45 -10.78 -5.06 2.74
CA PHE A 45 -9.57 -5.88 2.86
C PHE A 45 -8.32 -5.02 3.15
N ILE A 46 -8.10 -3.96 2.37
CA ILE A 46 -6.97 -3.03 2.56
C ILE A 46 -7.01 -2.45 3.98
N GLU A 47 -8.17 -1.93 4.40
CA GLU A 47 -8.38 -1.35 5.72
C GLU A 47 -8.16 -2.38 6.83
N ALA A 48 -8.68 -3.60 6.68
CA ALA A 48 -8.49 -4.66 7.65
C ALA A 48 -7.02 -5.08 7.78
N LYS A 49 -6.29 -5.22 6.67
CA LYS A 49 -4.88 -5.64 6.68
C LYS A 49 -3.98 -4.58 7.30
N ILE A 50 -4.18 -3.31 6.97
CA ILE A 50 -3.40 -2.18 7.52
C ILE A 50 -3.66 -2.01 9.03
N ASN A 51 -4.92 -2.16 9.47
CA ASN A 51 -5.27 -2.05 10.88
C ASN A 51 -4.87 -3.27 11.71
N HIS A 52 -4.52 -4.39 11.08
CA HIS A 52 -4.09 -5.59 11.77
C HIS A 52 -2.71 -5.41 12.44
N PRO A 53 -2.53 -5.84 13.72
CA PRO A 53 -1.27 -5.65 14.45
C PRO A 53 -0.07 -6.39 13.86
N LYS A 54 -0.30 -7.50 13.14
CA LYS A 54 0.77 -8.34 12.55
C LYS A 54 1.20 -7.96 11.13
N PHE A 55 0.42 -7.17 10.38
CA PHE A 55 0.63 -6.97 8.94
C PHE A 55 1.00 -5.53 8.60
N GLY A 56 0.10 -4.58 8.90
CA GLY A 56 0.34 -3.17 8.58
C GLY A 56 0.39 -2.89 7.07
N VAL A 57 0.92 -1.72 6.71
CA VAL A 57 0.97 -1.24 5.32
C VAL A 57 2.01 -2.00 4.50
N GLN A 58 3.16 -2.32 5.09
CA GLN A 58 4.26 -2.98 4.39
C GLN A 58 3.88 -4.39 3.93
N ALA A 59 3.25 -5.20 4.79
CA ALA A 59 2.77 -6.53 4.39
C ALA A 59 1.67 -6.49 3.33
N LEU A 60 0.89 -5.39 3.25
CA LEU A 60 -0.04 -5.20 2.14
C LEU A 60 0.70 -4.88 0.83
N ILE A 61 1.72 -4.02 0.87
CA ILE A 61 2.55 -3.71 -0.31
C ILE A 61 3.22 -4.97 -0.87
N GLU A 62 3.68 -5.85 0.02
CA GLU A 62 4.25 -7.16 -0.34
C GLU A 62 3.25 -8.06 -1.08
N ASP A 63 1.96 -8.03 -0.74
CA ASP A 63 0.95 -8.75 -1.51
C ASP A 63 0.84 -8.24 -2.96
N TYR A 64 0.98 -6.93 -3.15
CA TYR A 64 0.97 -6.32 -4.48
C TYR A 64 2.24 -6.66 -5.27
N ASP A 65 3.39 -6.78 -4.59
CA ASP A 65 4.66 -7.18 -5.22
C ASP A 65 4.60 -8.60 -5.80
N LEU A 66 3.73 -9.47 -5.29
CA LEU A 66 3.49 -10.79 -5.88
C LEU A 66 2.95 -10.73 -7.32
N ILE A 67 2.41 -9.58 -7.77
CA ILE A 67 1.85 -9.41 -9.12
C ILE A 67 2.94 -9.04 -10.14
N ASP A 68 4.13 -8.63 -9.70
CA ASP A 68 5.20 -8.13 -10.58
C ASP A 68 6.04 -9.25 -11.25
N ASP A 69 5.81 -10.52 -10.92
CA ASP A 69 6.52 -11.65 -11.51
C ASP A 69 6.13 -11.84 -13.00
N THR A 70 7.03 -11.36 -13.86
CA THR A 70 6.97 -11.30 -15.33
C THR A 70 6.66 -12.61 -16.08
N GLU A 71 6.65 -13.76 -15.41
CA GLU A 71 6.20 -15.03 -16.02
C GLU A 71 4.67 -15.15 -16.13
N PHE A 72 3.90 -14.34 -15.39
CA PHE A 72 2.43 -14.45 -15.36
C PHE A 72 1.71 -13.58 -16.42
N LEU A 73 2.32 -12.47 -16.86
CA LEU A 73 1.72 -11.52 -17.80
C LEU A 73 1.85 -11.93 -19.28
N THR A 74 2.65 -12.94 -19.58
CA THR A 74 2.94 -13.39 -20.95
C THR A 74 1.96 -14.44 -21.48
N HIS A 75 1.18 -15.09 -20.61
CA HIS A 75 0.42 -16.29 -20.98
C HIS A 75 -1.09 -16.27 -20.77
N LEU A 76 -1.69 -15.20 -20.25
CA LEU A 76 -3.13 -15.18 -20.03
C LEU A 76 -3.76 -13.86 -20.51
N GLU A 77 -4.88 -14.02 -21.19
CA GLU A 77 -5.87 -13.01 -21.56
C GLU A 77 -6.33 -12.22 -20.31
N TYR A 78 -5.55 -11.23 -19.90
CA TYR A 78 -5.93 -10.35 -18.81
C TYR A 78 -5.73 -8.88 -19.19
N ASP A 79 -6.62 -8.04 -18.68
CA ASP A 79 -6.69 -6.63 -19.02
C ASP A 79 -5.46 -5.90 -18.48
N ALA A 80 -4.59 -5.47 -19.38
CA ALA A 80 -3.45 -4.63 -19.07
C ALA A 80 -3.85 -3.38 -18.25
N GLN A 81 -5.10 -2.92 -18.37
CA GLN A 81 -5.61 -1.83 -17.54
C GLN A 81 -5.76 -2.20 -16.07
N THR A 82 -6.20 -3.42 -15.73
CA THR A 82 -6.33 -3.82 -14.33
C THR A 82 -4.95 -3.95 -13.66
N VAL A 83 -3.97 -4.53 -14.33
CA VAL A 83 -2.60 -4.61 -13.80
C VAL A 83 -2.03 -3.21 -13.58
N LYS A 84 -2.25 -2.31 -14.54
CA LYS A 84 -1.87 -0.91 -14.40
C LYS A 84 -2.58 -0.25 -13.21
N ALA A 85 -3.86 -0.52 -13.01
CA ALA A 85 -4.62 0.00 -11.88
C ALA A 85 -4.05 -0.49 -10.53
N LEU A 86 -3.73 -1.78 -10.42
CA LEU A 86 -3.12 -2.36 -9.23
C LEU A 86 -1.76 -1.73 -8.93
N LYS A 87 -0.91 -1.51 -9.95
CA LYS A 87 0.37 -0.80 -9.79
C LYS A 87 0.19 0.63 -9.31
N LEU A 88 -0.84 1.33 -9.79
CA LEU A 88 -1.15 2.68 -9.31
C LEU A 88 -1.62 2.66 -7.86
N ILE A 89 -2.48 1.71 -7.46
CA ILE A 89 -2.91 1.57 -6.07
C ILE A 89 -1.73 1.24 -5.16
N GLN A 90 -0.87 0.29 -5.55
CA GLN A 90 0.38 -0.02 -4.84
C GLN A 90 1.27 1.21 -4.70
N GLY A 91 1.46 1.98 -5.77
CA GLY A 91 2.22 3.23 -5.73
C GLY A 91 1.63 4.24 -4.75
N ALA A 92 0.29 4.37 -4.71
CA ALA A 92 -0.37 5.26 -3.76
C ALA A 92 -0.13 4.82 -2.32
N LEU A 93 -0.20 3.51 -2.04
CA LEU A 93 0.14 2.94 -0.72
C LEU A 93 1.60 3.23 -0.35
N ARG A 94 2.55 2.99 -1.27
CA ARG A 94 3.99 3.28 -1.09
C ARG A 94 4.26 4.75 -0.74
N LEU A 95 3.59 5.67 -1.43
CA LEU A 95 3.70 7.11 -1.19
C LEU A 95 3.07 7.56 0.14
N SER A 96 2.24 6.72 0.74
CA SER A 96 1.50 7.02 1.96
C SER A 96 1.97 6.22 3.18
N VAL A 97 2.95 5.31 3.04
CA VAL A 97 3.44 4.44 4.14
C VAL A 97 3.75 5.21 5.41
N HIS A 98 4.57 6.26 5.33
CA HIS A 98 4.97 7.06 6.50
C HIS A 98 3.76 7.66 7.23
N ILE A 99 2.78 8.20 6.50
CA ILE A 99 1.55 8.78 7.07
C ILE A 99 0.67 7.69 7.67
N LEU A 100 0.50 6.56 6.99
CA LEU A 100 -0.38 5.48 7.42
C LEU A 100 0.21 4.66 8.58
N ASN A 101 1.53 4.67 8.75
CA ASN A 101 2.17 4.08 9.92
C ASN A 101 1.93 4.93 11.19
N GLU A 102 1.85 6.25 11.05
CA GLU A 102 1.52 7.17 12.14
C GLU A 102 0.00 7.23 12.42
N ASP A 103 -0.80 7.35 11.36
CA ASP A 103 -2.25 7.51 11.43
C ASP A 103 -2.96 6.75 10.30
N LYS A 104 -3.42 5.54 10.65
CA LYS A 104 -4.15 4.63 9.74
C LYS A 104 -5.51 5.18 9.31
N THR A 105 -6.08 6.13 10.04
CA THR A 105 -7.39 6.72 9.71
C THR A 105 -7.33 7.56 8.43
N GLN A 106 -6.13 7.98 8.02
CA GLN A 106 -5.92 8.75 6.79
C GLN A 106 -5.96 7.90 5.52
N LEU A 107 -6.11 6.57 5.60
CA LEU A 107 -6.15 5.67 4.44
C LEU A 107 -7.08 6.17 3.33
N ALA A 108 -8.32 6.51 3.70
CA ALA A 108 -9.33 7.02 2.78
C ALA A 108 -8.87 8.29 2.04
N GLY A 109 -8.33 9.26 2.79
CA GLY A 109 -7.85 10.53 2.24
C GLY A 109 -6.60 10.37 1.38
N GLN A 110 -5.67 9.50 1.80
CA GLN A 110 -4.44 9.20 1.07
C GLN A 110 -4.72 8.54 -0.29
N LEU A 111 -5.60 7.53 -0.32
CA LEU A 111 -6.00 6.86 -1.55
C LEU A 111 -6.78 7.80 -2.47
N SER A 112 -7.78 8.50 -1.93
CA SER A 112 -8.59 9.44 -2.73
C SER A 112 -7.73 10.55 -3.33
N GLY A 113 -6.92 11.23 -2.52
CA GLY A 113 -6.11 12.36 -2.97
C GLY A 113 -5.05 12.01 -4.03
N ARG A 114 -4.60 10.74 -4.11
CA ARG A 114 -3.59 10.27 -5.06
C ARG A 114 -4.15 9.55 -6.27
N LEU A 115 -5.30 8.89 -6.14
CA LEU A 115 -5.85 8.03 -7.20
C LEU A 115 -6.95 8.70 -8.03
N LEU A 116 -7.52 9.82 -7.57
CA LEU A 116 -8.57 10.54 -8.30
C LEU A 116 -8.16 11.04 -9.71
N TYR A 117 -6.86 11.10 -10.01
CA TYR A 117 -6.38 11.43 -11.35
C TYR A 117 -6.69 10.34 -12.41
N PHE A 118 -7.04 9.12 -11.99
CA PHE A 118 -7.11 7.97 -12.87
C PHE A 118 -8.54 7.45 -13.06
N ASN A 119 -8.92 7.24 -14.32
CA ASN A 119 -10.25 6.75 -14.72
C ASN A 119 -10.34 5.22 -14.83
N ALA A 120 -9.40 4.48 -14.24
CA ALA A 120 -9.42 3.01 -14.31
C ALA A 120 -10.64 2.44 -13.53
N PRO A 121 -11.40 1.48 -14.09
CA PRO A 121 -12.60 0.93 -13.45
C PRO A 121 -12.36 0.38 -12.04
N GLU A 122 -11.21 -0.25 -11.81
CA GLU A 122 -10.81 -0.81 -10.52
C GLU A 122 -10.53 0.28 -9.48
N ILE A 123 -9.86 1.36 -9.90
CA ILE A 123 -9.60 2.51 -9.03
C ILE A 123 -10.93 3.17 -8.66
N GLN A 124 -11.82 3.39 -9.64
CA GLN A 124 -13.13 3.98 -9.38
C GLN A 124 -13.98 3.10 -8.46
N ARG A 125 -13.96 1.77 -8.64
CA ARG A 125 -14.60 0.82 -7.72
C ARG A 125 -14.03 0.89 -6.31
N LEU A 126 -12.71 0.94 -6.16
CA LEU A 126 -12.06 1.08 -4.85
C LEU A 126 -12.49 2.38 -4.16
N LEU A 127 -12.42 3.50 -4.87
CA LEU A 127 -12.79 4.83 -4.35
C LEU A 127 -14.27 4.93 -3.96
N GLN A 128 -15.16 4.22 -4.67
CA GLN A 128 -16.59 4.15 -4.31
C GLN A 128 -16.88 3.36 -3.03
N GLN A 129 -16.01 2.42 -2.65
CA GLN A 129 -16.17 1.63 -1.42
C GLN A 129 -15.77 2.39 -0.16
N ILE A 130 -14.96 3.45 -0.31
CA ILE A 130 -14.49 4.26 0.81
C ILE A 130 -15.70 4.81 1.58
N PRO A 131 -15.81 4.54 2.91
CA PRO A 131 -16.91 5.03 3.72
C PRO A 131 -17.05 6.55 3.63
N GLN A 132 -18.24 7.03 3.27
CA GLN A 132 -18.59 8.43 3.38
C GLN A 132 -18.91 8.76 4.84
N THR A 133 -17.90 8.81 5.71
CA THR A 133 -18.11 9.10 7.13
C THR A 133 -18.36 10.59 7.35
N LYS A 134 -19.38 10.89 8.18
CA LYS A 134 -19.80 12.25 8.56
C LYS A 134 -18.82 12.95 9.51
N THR A 135 -17.88 12.21 10.09
CA THR A 135 -16.87 12.73 11.01
C THR A 135 -15.55 12.84 10.25
N THR A 136 -15.28 14.06 9.79
CA THR A 136 -13.92 14.55 9.47
C THR A 136 -13.19 13.93 8.28
N CYS A 137 -13.88 13.59 7.19
CA CYS A 137 -13.20 13.49 5.89
C CYS A 137 -13.67 14.63 4.99
N LEU A 138 -12.82 15.64 4.76
CA LEU A 138 -12.98 16.51 3.60
C LEU A 138 -12.86 15.59 2.39
N ARG A 139 -13.99 15.30 1.73
CA ARG A 139 -13.97 14.64 0.42
C ARG A 139 -13.06 15.48 -0.46
N THR A 140 -11.91 14.93 -0.82
CA THR A 140 -11.02 15.58 -1.78
C THR A 140 -11.77 15.53 -3.11
N LEU A 141 -12.44 16.63 -3.46
CA LEU A 141 -13.17 16.76 -4.72
C LEU A 141 -12.21 16.97 -5.90
N ALA A 142 -10.96 17.26 -5.60
CA ALA A 142 -9.85 17.35 -6.54
C ALA A 142 -8.70 16.50 -6.02
N ALA A 143 -7.97 15.88 -6.94
CA ALA A 143 -6.75 15.18 -6.61
C ALA A 143 -5.71 16.23 -6.14
N SER A 144 -5.12 16.01 -4.97
CA SER A 144 -4.36 17.04 -4.24
C SER A 144 -2.99 16.59 -3.77
N LEU A 145 -2.68 15.30 -3.95
CA LEU A 145 -1.44 14.68 -3.51
C LEU A 145 -0.66 14.15 -4.71
N THR A 146 0.65 13.96 -4.55
CA THR A 146 1.52 13.44 -5.61
C THR A 146 0.98 12.11 -6.15
N PRO A 147 0.64 12.00 -7.44
CA PRO A 147 0.12 10.77 -7.99
C PRO A 147 1.19 9.68 -8.05
N PRO A 148 0.81 8.39 -7.90
CA PRO A 148 1.68 7.26 -8.20
C PRO A 148 2.05 7.20 -9.69
N GLY A 149 3.17 6.56 -10.01
CA GLY A 149 3.68 6.43 -11.37
C GLY A 149 4.54 7.62 -11.84
N GLY A 150 4.85 8.57 -10.95
CA GLY A 150 5.83 9.63 -11.18
C GLY A 150 7.23 9.27 -10.67
N ALA A 151 8.11 10.28 -10.56
CA ALA A 151 9.50 10.10 -10.13
C ALA A 151 9.65 9.76 -8.62
N LEU A 152 8.69 10.16 -7.80
CA LEU A 152 8.69 9.82 -6.37
C LEU A 152 8.17 8.40 -6.19
N VAL A 153 9.03 7.51 -5.70
CA VAL A 153 8.69 6.09 -5.46
C VAL A 153 8.39 5.82 -3.99
N ARG A 154 9.14 6.46 -3.07
CA ARG A 154 9.06 6.21 -1.63
C ARG A 154 9.56 7.42 -0.84
N THR A 155 8.96 7.64 0.33
CA THR A 155 9.41 8.60 1.32
C THR A 155 9.99 7.86 2.53
N LEU A 156 11.24 8.17 2.89
CA LEU A 156 11.88 7.69 4.12
C LEU A 156 11.69 8.76 5.20
N SER A 157 10.78 8.51 6.15
CA SER A 157 10.45 9.44 7.24
C SER A 157 10.96 8.90 8.57
N GLY A 158 11.48 9.78 9.43
CA GLY A 158 11.91 9.39 10.78
C GLY A 158 13.01 10.25 11.39
N HIS A 159 13.66 11.12 10.63
CA HIS A 159 14.50 12.17 11.20
C HIS A 159 13.63 13.29 11.79
N SER A 160 14.02 13.83 12.95
CA SER A 160 13.28 14.91 13.63
C SER A 160 13.76 16.31 13.26
N ASP A 161 14.85 16.41 12.50
CA ASP A 161 15.42 17.66 11.98
C ASP A 161 15.96 17.45 10.55
N TRP A 162 16.48 18.51 9.94
CA TRP A 162 16.95 18.56 8.55
C TRP A 162 18.01 17.50 8.26
N VAL A 163 17.75 16.72 7.21
CA VAL A 163 18.73 15.82 6.61
C VAL A 163 19.73 16.64 5.81
N ASN A 164 21.01 16.57 6.16
CA ASN A 164 22.07 17.34 5.50
C ASN A 164 22.90 16.49 4.53
N ALA A 165 22.84 15.16 4.66
CA ALA A 165 23.62 14.24 3.82
C ALA A 165 22.85 12.93 3.58
N VAL A 166 22.99 12.38 2.37
CA VAL A 166 22.43 11.09 1.96
C VAL A 166 23.47 10.35 1.13
N ALA A 167 23.64 9.05 1.39
CA ALA A 167 24.48 8.15 0.60
C ALA A 167 23.74 6.83 0.33
N VAL A 168 23.90 6.28 -0.86
CA VAL A 168 23.38 4.95 -1.23
C VAL A 168 24.53 3.96 -1.17
N THR A 169 24.31 2.77 -0.60
CA THR A 169 25.34 1.74 -0.60
C THR A 169 25.60 1.21 -2.01
N PRO A 170 26.83 0.78 -2.34
CA PRO A 170 27.15 0.29 -3.69
C PRO A 170 26.29 -0.90 -4.14
N ASP A 171 25.80 -1.71 -3.20
CA ASP A 171 24.90 -2.83 -3.47
C ASP A 171 23.43 -2.43 -3.68
N SER A 172 23.12 -1.13 -3.60
CA SER A 172 21.77 -0.55 -3.73
C SER A 172 20.74 -1.12 -2.76
N LYS A 173 21.19 -1.70 -1.64
CA LYS A 173 20.29 -2.27 -0.61
C LYS A 173 19.94 -1.26 0.47
N TYR A 174 20.84 -0.34 0.77
CA TYR A 174 20.67 0.58 1.88
C TYR A 174 20.89 2.03 1.48
N VAL A 175 20.23 2.91 2.21
CA VAL A 175 20.51 4.34 2.25
C VAL A 175 21.02 4.70 3.63
N ILE A 176 22.00 5.58 3.71
CA ILE A 176 22.46 6.19 4.94
C ILE A 176 22.15 7.67 4.87
N SER A 177 21.48 8.20 5.89
CA SER A 177 21.19 9.63 6.01
C SER A 177 21.72 10.19 7.31
N GLY A 178 22.29 11.39 7.26
CA GLY A 178 22.73 12.17 8.43
C GLY A 178 21.90 13.43 8.58
N SER A 179 21.44 13.69 9.81
CA SER A 179 20.54 14.80 10.13
C SER A 179 21.08 15.71 11.23
N ARG A 180 20.53 16.93 11.31
CA ARG A 180 20.70 17.86 12.44
C ARG A 180 20.13 17.30 13.75
N ASP A 181 19.32 16.26 13.70
CA ASP A 181 18.83 15.55 14.90
C ASP A 181 19.93 14.77 15.64
N SER A 182 21.18 14.91 15.20
CA SER A 182 22.38 14.28 15.77
C SER A 182 22.38 12.75 15.62
N THR A 183 21.59 12.20 14.69
CA THR A 183 21.58 10.77 14.38
C THR A 183 21.96 10.49 12.92
N LEU A 184 22.50 9.28 12.71
CA LEU A 184 22.59 8.64 11.41
C LEU A 184 21.53 7.54 11.33
N LYS A 185 20.81 7.46 10.21
CA LYS A 185 19.86 6.38 9.96
C LYS A 185 20.28 5.56 8.76
N VAL A 186 20.26 4.24 8.93
CA VAL A 186 20.44 3.27 7.85
C VAL A 186 19.06 2.74 7.50
N TRP A 187 18.66 2.89 6.25
CA TRP A 187 17.36 2.50 5.72
C TRP A 187 17.53 1.34 4.76
N ASP A 188 16.62 0.38 4.83
CA ASP A 188 16.49 -0.65 3.81
C ASP A 188 15.69 -0.10 2.63
N LEU A 189 16.27 -0.13 1.42
CA LEU A 189 15.63 0.44 0.23
C LEU A 189 14.42 -0.38 -0.24
N HIS A 190 14.39 -1.67 0.07
CA HIS A 190 13.30 -2.55 -0.31
C HIS A 190 12.07 -2.30 0.58
N SER A 191 12.23 -2.39 1.91
CA SER A 191 11.12 -2.18 2.85
C SER A 191 10.84 -0.70 3.13
N GLY A 192 11.84 0.18 3.02
CA GLY A 192 11.75 1.57 3.44
C GLY A 192 11.89 1.80 4.94
N GLU A 193 12.23 0.76 5.70
CA GLU A 193 12.33 0.81 7.16
C GLU A 193 13.72 1.18 7.65
N VAL A 194 13.79 1.81 8.82
CA VAL A 194 15.05 2.07 9.53
C VAL A 194 15.59 0.73 10.06
N LYS A 195 16.76 0.32 9.57
CA LYS A 195 17.52 -0.82 10.09
C LYS A 195 18.36 -0.44 11.30
N PHE A 196 18.98 0.74 11.27
CA PHE A 196 19.81 1.23 12.36
C PHE A 196 19.60 2.72 12.58
N THR A 197 19.60 3.12 13.84
CA THR A 197 19.81 4.52 14.26
C THR A 197 21.10 4.53 15.07
N LEU A 198 22.05 5.36 14.64
CA LEU A 198 23.38 5.52 15.20
C LEU A 198 23.55 6.93 15.73
#